data_AF-A0A7W7I023-F1
#
_entry.id   AF-A0A7W7I023-F1
#
_cell.length_a   1.000
_cell.length_b   1.000
_cell.length_c   1.000
_cell.angle_alpha   90.00
_cell.angle_beta   90.00
_cell.angle_gamma   90.00
#
_symmetry.space_group_name_H-M   'P 1'
#
loop_
_entity.id
_entity.type
_entity.pdbx_description
1 polymer ?
#
loop_
_entity_poly.entity_id
_entity_poly.type
_entity_poly.pdbx_seq_one_letter_code
_entity_poly.pdbx_strand_id
1 'polypeptide(L)'
;MQARTPIVVREPEAAWWRVQADLDGWVSGGATTTVAVLEDRDDADESVLASLARLAVADELLVVFGVAFGSYPAQHDMITGLRGRLPRHEVVAMHVRHRGAASHWQAALDLFLDAGRLPVVVTAATVLQEVTAEISSYVRADRVLRVFGTGSGADLYQVWRRPEPSVN
;
A
#
# COMPACT_ATOMS: atom_id res chain seq x y z
N MET A 1 -29.17 -20.20 -4.52
CA MET A 1 -28.13 -19.26 -5.00
C MET A 1 -27.97 -18.19 -3.94
N GLN A 2 -26.96 -18.27 -3.07
CA GLN A 2 -26.72 -17.25 -2.05
C GLN A 2 -26.03 -16.04 -2.69
N ALA A 3 -26.66 -14.87 -2.57
CA ALA A 3 -26.04 -13.60 -2.93
C ALA A 3 -24.90 -13.32 -1.94
N ARG A 4 -23.65 -13.42 -2.42
CA ARG A 4 -22.47 -13.00 -1.67
C ARG A 4 -22.55 -11.49 -1.49
N THR A 5 -22.94 -11.05 -0.30
CA THR A 5 -22.90 -9.64 0.08
C THR A 5 -21.46 -9.16 -0.07
N PRO A 6 -21.18 -8.09 -0.85
CA PRO A 6 -19.85 -7.52 -0.87
C PRO A 6 -19.53 -7.06 0.55
N ILE A 7 -18.45 -7.59 1.14
CA ILE A 7 -17.89 -7.04 2.38
C ILE A 7 -17.34 -5.67 2.00
N VAL A 8 -18.21 -4.66 2.11
CA VAL A 8 -17.81 -3.26 2.05
C VAL A 8 -17.06 -3.01 3.34
N VAL A 9 -15.77 -2.75 3.24
CA VAL A 9 -14.96 -2.26 4.36
C VAL A 9 -15.49 -0.86 4.67
N ARG A 10 -16.42 -0.75 5.62
CA ARG A 10 -17.00 0.52 6.05
C ARG A 10 -16.34 0.98 7.34
N GLU A 11 -15.86 2.22 7.27
CA GLU A 11 -15.52 3.17 8.35
C GLU A 11 -14.04 3.26 8.78
N PRO A 12 -13.59 4.48 9.15
CA PRO A 12 -12.21 4.92 9.06
C PRO A 12 -11.46 4.49 10.32
N GLU A 13 -10.76 3.38 10.28
CA GLU A 13 -10.22 2.80 11.51
C GLU A 13 -8.86 3.41 11.87
N ALA A 14 -8.90 4.52 12.60
CA ALA A 14 -7.84 4.91 13.53
C ALA A 14 -7.36 3.72 14.40
N ALA A 15 -8.21 2.69 14.57
CA ALA A 15 -7.90 1.44 15.26
C ALA A 15 -6.88 0.56 14.52
N TRP A 16 -6.85 0.50 13.18
CA TRP A 16 -5.86 -0.28 12.41
C TRP A 16 -4.45 0.17 12.77
N TRP A 17 -4.25 1.48 12.81
CA TRP A 17 -2.95 2.10 13.09
C TRP A 17 -2.46 1.88 14.52
N ARG A 18 -3.31 1.39 15.42
CA ARG A 18 -2.93 1.03 16.80
C ARG A 18 -2.55 -0.45 16.93
N VAL A 19 -2.94 -1.29 15.98
CA VAL A 19 -2.57 -2.71 15.95
C VAL A 19 -1.24 -2.82 15.24
N GLN A 20 -0.20 -3.25 15.95
CA GLN A 20 1.08 -3.61 15.36
C GLN A 20 1.34 -5.06 15.73
N ALA A 21 1.03 -5.98 14.81
CA ALA A 21 1.48 -7.35 14.93
C ALA A 21 2.80 -7.50 14.16
N ASP A 22 3.84 -8.01 14.83
CA ASP A 22 5.08 -8.40 14.16
C ASP A 22 4.77 -9.50 13.14
N LEU A 23 5.39 -9.38 11.96
CA LEU A 23 5.15 -10.22 10.78
C LEU A 23 5.72 -11.65 10.89
N ASP A 24 5.86 -12.21 12.09
CA ASP A 24 6.48 -13.53 12.33
C ASP A 24 5.64 -14.73 11.84
N GLY A 25 4.46 -14.48 11.26
CA GLY A 25 3.52 -15.52 10.79
C GLY A 25 3.22 -15.45 9.30
N TRP A 26 4.22 -15.62 8.43
CA TRP A 26 3.97 -15.90 7.00
C TRP A 26 3.34 -17.29 6.83
N VAL A 27 2.02 -17.37 6.97
CA VAL A 27 1.25 -18.53 6.51
C VAL A 27 0.87 -18.26 5.05
N SER A 28 1.64 -18.84 4.13
CA SER A 28 1.42 -18.80 2.69
C SER A 28 0.16 -19.58 2.31
N GLY A 29 -0.77 -18.90 1.65
CA GLY A 29 -1.95 -19.51 1.04
C GLY A 29 -2.56 -18.60 -0.03
N GLY A 30 -1.88 -18.47 -1.18
CA GLY A 30 -2.38 -17.74 -2.36
C GLY A 30 -1.70 -16.39 -2.62
N ALA A 31 -1.90 -15.85 -3.83
CA ALA A 31 -1.47 -14.49 -4.19
C ALA A 31 -2.16 -13.49 -3.26
N THR A 32 -1.36 -12.76 -2.48
CA THR A 32 -1.85 -11.81 -1.47
C THR A 32 -1.82 -10.42 -2.06
N THR A 33 -2.93 -9.68 -1.99
CA THR A 33 -2.97 -8.26 -2.34
C THR A 33 -2.53 -7.43 -1.14
N THR A 34 -1.36 -6.81 -1.25
CA THR A 34 -0.74 -6.07 -0.14
C THR A 34 -0.74 -4.57 -0.43
N VAL A 35 -1.21 -3.78 0.53
CA VAL A 35 -1.03 -2.32 0.50
C VAL A 35 0.05 -1.95 1.51
N ALA A 36 1.19 -1.45 1.02
CA ALA A 36 2.26 -0.93 1.85
C ALA A 36 2.12 0.59 2.00
N VAL A 37 2.31 1.09 3.22
CA VAL A 37 2.10 2.49 3.58
C VAL A 37 3.40 3.05 4.13
N LEU A 38 3.82 4.19 3.62
CA LEU A 38 5.05 4.88 4.01
C LEU A 38 4.78 6.38 4.18
N GLU A 39 5.34 7.00 5.22
CA GLU A 39 5.33 8.46 5.38
C GLU A 39 6.66 9.06 4.91
N ASP A 40 6.66 10.32 4.46
CA ASP A 40 7.86 11.06 4.02
C ASP A 40 8.98 11.12 5.07
N ARG A 41 8.62 10.99 6.35
CA ARG A 41 9.57 10.96 7.47
C ARG A 41 10.32 9.63 7.59
N ASP A 42 9.75 8.60 7.00
CA ASP A 42 10.39 7.31 6.84
C ASP A 42 11.24 7.45 5.58
N ASP A 43 12.45 7.98 5.75
CA ASP A 43 13.38 8.23 4.65
C ASP A 43 13.36 7.02 3.69
N ALA A 44 13.23 7.31 2.40
CA ALA A 44 13.22 6.34 1.30
C ALA A 44 14.60 5.67 1.16
N ASP A 45 15.05 5.01 2.21
CA ASP A 45 16.36 4.39 2.30
C ASP A 45 16.40 3.11 1.47
N GLU A 46 17.61 2.72 1.08
CA GLU A 46 17.93 1.50 0.34
C GLU A 46 17.23 0.27 0.94
N SER A 47 17.17 0.19 2.26
CA SER A 47 16.53 -0.90 3.00
C SER A 47 15.01 -0.93 2.81
N VAL A 48 14.34 0.23 2.85
CA VAL A 48 12.90 0.37 2.61
C VAL A 48 12.59 -0.05 1.17
N LEU A 49 13.38 0.45 0.22
CA LEU A 49 13.25 0.12 -1.19
C LEU A 49 13.46 -1.39 -1.44
N ALA A 50 14.41 -2.03 -0.75
CA ALA A 50 14.66 -3.46 -0.86
C ALA A 50 13.50 -4.29 -0.30
N SER A 51 12.93 -3.88 0.83
CA SER A 51 11.74 -4.53 1.42
C SER A 51 10.51 -4.41 0.52
N LEU A 52 10.25 -3.21 -0.03
CA LEU A 52 9.17 -3.00 -0.99
C LEU A 52 9.36 -3.81 -2.27
N ALA A 53 10.57 -3.87 -2.81
CA ALA A 53 10.86 -4.68 -3.99
C ALA A 53 10.68 -6.18 -3.72
N ARG A 54 11.07 -6.67 -2.53
CA ARG A 54 10.81 -8.05 -2.13
C ARG A 54 9.31 -8.34 -2.04
N LEU A 55 8.53 -7.43 -1.44
CA LEU A 55 7.07 -7.55 -1.38
C LEU A 55 6.45 -7.56 -2.78
N ALA A 56 6.89 -6.68 -3.68
CA ALA A 56 6.39 -6.61 -5.06
C ALA A 56 6.62 -7.89 -5.88
N VAL A 57 7.64 -8.67 -5.52
CA VAL A 57 7.94 -9.95 -6.17
C VAL A 57 7.11 -11.10 -5.59
N ALA A 58 6.76 -11.01 -4.30
CA ALA A 58 6.01 -12.04 -3.59
C ALA A 58 4.48 -11.87 -3.70
N ASP A 59 4.03 -10.62 -3.77
CA ASP A 59 2.64 -10.19 -3.64
C ASP A 59 2.22 -9.26 -4.78
N GLU A 60 0.92 -9.11 -4.97
CA GLU A 60 0.36 -7.99 -5.73
C GLU A 60 0.44 -6.73 -4.84
N LEU A 61 1.50 -5.94 -5.03
CA LEU A 61 1.83 -4.81 -4.17
C LEU A 61 1.29 -3.47 -4.71
N LEU A 62 0.60 -2.75 -3.83
CA LEU A 62 0.34 -1.32 -3.94
C LEU A 62 1.16 -0.55 -2.90
N VAL A 63 1.73 0.59 -3.28
CA VAL A 63 2.40 1.48 -2.31
C VAL A 63 1.57 2.76 -2.16
N VAL A 64 1.30 3.19 -0.92
CA VAL A 64 0.72 4.49 -0.60
C VAL A 64 1.76 5.30 0.16
N PHE A 65 2.21 6.39 -0.44
CA PHE A 65 3.25 7.27 0.07
C PHE A 65 2.67 8.62 0.48
N GLY A 66 2.78 8.95 1.76
CA GLY A 66 2.33 10.21 2.34
C GLY A 66 3.42 11.26 2.33
N VAL A 67 3.32 12.26 1.44
CA VAL A 67 4.30 13.35 1.34
C VAL A 67 3.95 14.52 2.26
N ALA A 68 4.97 15.10 2.91
CA ALA A 68 4.80 16.39 3.57
C ALA A 68 4.66 17.51 2.51
N PHE A 69 3.97 18.61 2.87
CA PHE A 69 3.82 19.75 1.98
C PHE A 69 5.20 20.32 1.61
N GLY A 70 5.54 20.28 0.32
CA GLY A 70 6.82 20.81 -0.20
C GLY A 70 7.92 19.76 -0.44
N SER A 71 7.71 18.50 -0.08
CA SER A 71 8.70 17.41 -0.23
C SER A 71 8.64 16.71 -1.60
N TYR A 72 8.90 17.45 -2.68
CA TYR A 72 9.00 16.86 -4.03
C TYR A 72 10.17 15.87 -4.27
N PRO A 73 11.36 16.03 -3.64
CA PRO A 73 12.51 15.15 -3.91
C PRO A 73 12.25 13.69 -3.48
N ALA A 74 11.67 13.49 -2.29
CA ALA A 74 11.49 12.17 -1.70
C ALA A 74 10.61 11.23 -2.56
N GLN A 75 9.57 11.78 -3.20
CA GLN A 75 8.77 11.01 -4.15
C GLN A 75 9.60 10.51 -5.33
N HIS A 76 10.42 11.38 -5.91
CA HIS A 76 11.20 11.04 -7.10
C HIS A 76 12.23 9.95 -6.81
N ASP A 77 12.89 10.04 -5.66
CA ASP A 77 13.90 9.09 -5.21
C ASP A 77 13.28 7.71 -4.94
N MET A 78 12.11 7.65 -4.30
CA MET A 78 11.35 6.41 -4.09
C MET A 78 11.01 5.71 -5.42
N ILE A 79 10.42 6.43 -6.37
CA ILE A 79 10.03 5.86 -7.67
C ILE A 79 11.25 5.38 -8.45
N THR A 80 12.32 6.19 -8.48
CA THR A 80 13.55 5.85 -9.19
C THR A 80 14.25 4.65 -8.56
N GLY A 81 14.32 4.61 -7.23
CA GLY A 81 14.89 3.48 -6.47
C GLY A 81 14.13 2.18 -6.69
N LEU A 82 12.79 2.22 -6.70
CA LEU A 82 11.97 1.05 -7.01
C LEU A 82 12.16 0.58 -8.45
N ARG A 83 12.21 1.50 -9.43
CA ARG A 83 12.49 1.16 -10.83
C ARG A 83 13.85 0.50 -11.02
N GLY A 84 14.88 0.97 -10.30
CA GLY A 84 16.20 0.35 -10.31
C GLY A 84 16.20 -1.09 -9.80
N ARG A 85 15.37 -1.40 -8.80
CA ARG A 85 15.26 -2.73 -8.18
C ARG A 85 14.32 -3.69 -8.90
N LEU A 86 13.31 -3.15 -9.56
CA LEU A 86 12.26 -3.92 -10.23
C LEU A 86 12.30 -3.66 -11.74
N PRO A 87 13.39 -3.98 -12.45
CA PRO A 87 13.51 -3.68 -13.88
C PRO A 87 12.48 -4.43 -14.75
N ARG A 88 11.82 -5.45 -14.19
CA ARG A 88 10.74 -6.21 -14.84
C ARG A 88 9.34 -5.70 -14.52
N HIS A 89 9.19 -4.81 -13.54
CA HIS A 89 7.91 -4.21 -13.18
C HIS A 89 7.86 -2.76 -13.64
N GLU A 90 6.74 -2.37 -14.24
CA GLU A 90 6.52 -0.97 -14.57
C GLU A 90 6.00 -0.25 -13.32
N VAL A 91 6.86 0.54 -12.68
CA VAL A 91 6.50 1.35 -11.51
C VAL A 91 5.89 2.67 -11.98
N VAL A 92 4.64 2.92 -11.57
CA VAL A 92 3.87 4.10 -11.96
C VAL A 92 3.43 4.90 -10.74
N ALA A 93 3.67 6.21 -10.76
CA ALA A 93 3.24 7.10 -9.70
C ALA A 93 1.90 7.75 -10.06
N MET A 94 0.99 7.86 -9.09
CA MET A 94 -0.26 8.58 -9.26
C MET A 94 -0.58 9.43 -8.03
N HIS A 95 -1.01 10.67 -8.24
CA HIS A 95 -1.35 11.58 -7.15
C HIS A 95 -2.84 11.48 -6.81
N VAL A 96 -3.14 11.17 -5.55
CA VAL A 96 -4.50 11.16 -5.03
C VAL A 96 -4.67 12.35 -4.09
N ARG A 97 -5.72 13.16 -4.36
CA ARG A 97 -6.11 14.28 -3.50
C ARG A 97 -7.41 13.90 -2.79
N HIS A 98 -7.47 14.12 -1.48
CA HIS A 98 -8.65 13.84 -0.65
C HIS A 98 -9.79 14.87 -0.87
N ARG A 99 -10.19 15.12 -2.12
CA ARG A 99 -11.36 15.97 -2.41
C ARG A 99 -12.17 15.39 -3.58
N GLY A 100 -13.24 14.67 -3.23
CA GLY A 100 -14.48 14.55 -4.00
C GLY A 100 -14.46 13.81 -5.34
N ALA A 101 -13.32 13.29 -5.81
CA ALA A 101 -13.21 12.65 -7.11
C ALA A 101 -12.64 11.22 -7.02
N ALA A 102 -13.28 10.38 -6.18
CA ALA A 102 -12.93 8.97 -6.04
C ALA A 102 -12.84 8.25 -7.40
N SER A 103 -13.74 8.60 -8.32
CA SER A 103 -13.85 8.00 -9.64
C SER A 103 -12.64 8.17 -10.54
N HIS A 104 -11.87 9.27 -10.42
CA HIS A 104 -10.75 9.52 -11.34
C HIS A 104 -9.53 8.67 -11.00
N TRP A 105 -9.19 8.56 -9.72
CA TRP A 105 -8.05 7.74 -9.32
C TRP A 105 -8.37 6.25 -9.40
N GLN A 106 -9.62 5.84 -9.15
CA GLN A 106 -10.05 4.44 -9.28
C GLN A 106 -9.85 3.91 -10.70
N ALA A 107 -10.30 4.65 -11.72
CA ALA A 107 -10.12 4.25 -13.12
C ALA A 107 -8.63 4.16 -13.54
N ALA A 108 -7.79 5.07 -13.03
CA ALA A 108 -6.35 5.00 -13.27
C ALA A 108 -5.71 3.79 -12.57
N LEU A 109 -6.18 3.48 -11.35
CA LEU A 109 -5.69 2.36 -10.57
C LEU A 109 -6.04 1.02 -11.23
N ASP A 110 -7.29 0.85 -11.67
CA ASP A 110 -7.73 -0.34 -12.42
C ASP A 110 -6.84 -0.56 -13.65
N LEU A 111 -6.61 0.50 -14.43
CA LEU A 111 -5.76 0.43 -15.62
C LEU A 111 -4.34 -0.05 -15.29
N PHE A 112 -3.79 0.34 -14.14
CA PHE A 112 -2.46 -0.07 -13.74
C PHE A 112 -2.42 -1.51 -13.23
N LEU A 113 -3.40 -1.90 -12.42
CA LEU A 113 -3.51 -3.26 -11.89
C LEU A 113 -3.76 -4.27 -13.02
N ASP A 114 -4.70 -3.98 -13.92
CA ASP A 114 -4.98 -4.82 -15.09
C ASP A 114 -3.76 -4.98 -16.02
N ALA A 115 -2.89 -3.98 -16.05
CA ALA A 115 -1.63 -4.01 -16.81
C ALA A 115 -0.46 -4.67 -16.05
N GLY A 116 -0.68 -5.16 -14.83
CA GLY A 116 0.37 -5.78 -13.99
C GLY A 116 1.46 -4.80 -13.55
N ARG A 117 1.13 -3.51 -13.46
CA ARG A 117 2.05 -2.44 -13.05
C ARG A 117 2.10 -2.36 -11.52
N LEU A 118 3.17 -1.75 -11.00
CA LEU A 118 3.28 -1.43 -9.58
C LEU A 118 2.88 0.03 -9.33
N PRO A 119 1.62 0.28 -8.90
CA PRO A 119 1.17 1.62 -8.55
C PRO A 119 1.76 2.10 -7.22
N VAL A 120 2.27 3.33 -7.27
CA VAL A 120 2.68 4.13 -6.11
C VAL A 120 1.76 5.34 -6.02
N VAL A 121 0.81 5.26 -5.09
CA VAL A 121 -0.14 6.31 -4.80
C VAL A 121 0.50 7.35 -3.89
N VAL A 122 0.57 8.59 -4.35
CA VAL A 122 1.15 9.69 -3.61
C VAL A 122 0.04 10.60 -3.12
N THR A 123 0.00 10.83 -1.81
CA THR A 123 -1.03 11.63 -1.14
C THR A 123 -0.40 12.53 -0.09
N ALA A 124 -1.13 13.54 0.39
CA ALA A 124 -0.64 14.36 1.50
C ALA A 124 -0.61 13.51 2.79
N ALA A 125 0.47 13.64 3.58
CA ALA A 125 0.63 12.91 4.83
C ALA A 125 -0.57 13.09 5.79
N THR A 126 -1.23 14.26 5.77
CA THR A 126 -2.39 14.56 6.63
C THR A 126 -3.64 13.72 6.33
N VAL A 127 -3.73 13.12 5.14
CA VAL A 127 -4.88 12.29 4.70
C VAL A 127 -4.43 10.88 4.29
N LEU A 128 -3.19 10.51 4.61
CA LEU A 128 -2.60 9.22 4.25
C LEU A 128 -3.45 8.05 4.72
N GLN A 129 -3.91 8.11 5.97
CA GLN A 129 -4.69 7.03 6.57
C GLN A 129 -6.05 6.82 5.88
N GLU A 130 -6.74 7.92 5.57
CA GLU A 130 -8.04 7.90 4.90
C GLU A 130 -7.90 7.36 3.46
N VAL A 131 -6.90 7.84 2.73
CA VAL A 131 -6.61 7.38 1.36
C VAL A 131 -6.19 5.92 1.35
N THR A 132 -5.35 5.48 2.29
CA THR A 132 -5.00 4.06 2.43
C THR A 132 -6.26 3.23 2.67
N ALA A 133 -7.14 3.62 3.60
CA ALA A 133 -8.35 2.86 3.88
C ALA A 133 -9.27 2.76 2.66
N GLU A 134 -9.44 3.85 1.92
CA GLU A 134 -10.23 3.90 0.69
C GLU A 134 -9.66 2.96 -0.38
N ILE A 135 -8.34 3.02 -0.59
CA ILE A 135 -7.62 2.17 -1.54
C ILE A 135 -7.69 0.70 -1.13
N SER A 136 -7.37 0.37 0.12
CA SER A 136 -7.40 -0.99 0.63
C SER A 136 -8.79 -1.61 0.51
N SER A 137 -9.84 -0.83 0.76
CA SER A 137 -11.23 -1.26 0.51
C SER A 137 -11.49 -1.50 -0.98
N TYR A 138 -11.05 -0.57 -1.83
CA TYR A 138 -11.27 -0.61 -3.27
C TYR A 138 -10.61 -1.82 -3.93
N VAL A 139 -9.31 -2.01 -3.73
CA VAL A 139 -8.53 -3.14 -4.30
C VAL A 139 -8.79 -4.46 -3.59
N ARG A 140 -9.66 -4.44 -2.56
CA ARG A 140 -9.92 -5.59 -1.68
C ARG A 140 -8.65 -6.19 -1.12
N ALA A 141 -7.76 -5.34 -0.61
CA ALA A 141 -6.50 -5.77 -0.01
C ALA A 141 -6.72 -6.91 1.00
N ASP A 142 -5.78 -7.84 1.03
CA ASP A 142 -5.73 -8.93 2.01
C ASP A 142 -4.99 -8.49 3.26
N ARG A 143 -4.03 -7.56 3.12
CA ARG A 143 -3.32 -6.96 4.24
C ARG A 143 -2.87 -5.54 3.96
N VAL A 144 -2.73 -4.77 5.04
CA VAL A 144 -2.10 -3.44 5.03
C VAL A 144 -0.87 -3.49 5.92
N LEU A 145 0.27 -3.08 5.36
CA LEU A 145 1.54 -3.00 6.05
C LEU A 145 1.95 -1.55 6.20
N ARG A 146 2.42 -1.17 7.38
CA ARG A 146 3.14 0.09 7.58
C ARG A 146 4.63 -0.20 7.53
N VAL A 147 5.34 0.56 6.70
CA VAL A 147 6.77 0.42 6.48
C VAL A 147 7.45 1.59 7.18
N PHE A 148 8.52 1.31 7.91
CA PHE A 148 9.35 2.34 8.54
C PHE A 148 10.80 2.14 8.14
N GLY A 149 11.46 3.22 7.74
CA GLY A 149 12.91 3.24 7.65
C GLY A 149 13.50 3.27 9.06
N THR A 150 14.41 2.37 9.37
CA THR A 150 15.23 2.43 10.58
C THR A 150 16.68 2.67 10.19
N GLY A 151 17.47 3.29 11.05
CA GLY A 151 18.91 3.49 10.79
C GLY A 151 19.70 2.19 10.57
N SER A 152 19.08 1.02 10.78
CA SER A 152 19.63 -0.32 10.57
C SER A 152 18.91 -1.16 9.52
N GLY A 153 17.82 -0.66 8.90
CA GLY A 153 16.99 -1.49 8.03
C GLY A 153 15.61 -0.91 7.71
N ALA A 154 14.65 -1.79 7.44
CA ALA A 154 13.26 -1.41 7.25
C ALA A 154 12.35 -2.37 8.00
N ASP A 155 11.53 -1.81 8.88
CA ASP A 155 10.57 -2.57 9.68
C ASP A 155 9.20 -2.55 9.00
N LEU A 156 8.55 -3.72 8.98
CA LEU A 156 7.24 -3.93 8.37
C LEU A 156 6.26 -4.36 9.46
N TYR A 157 5.26 -3.53 9.73
CA TYR A 157 4.21 -3.84 10.70
C TYR A 157 2.89 -4.08 10.00
N GLN A 158 2.27 -5.23 10.25
CA GLN A 158 0.92 -5.47 9.77
C GLN A 158 -0.07 -4.71 10.65
N VAL A 159 -0.69 -3.69 10.07
CA VAL A 159 -1.69 -2.86 10.74
C VAL A 159 -3.11 -3.37 10.52
N TRP A 160 -3.31 -4.15 9.46
CA TRP A 160 -4.59 -4.78 9.17
C TRP A 160 -4.42 -6.03 8.30
N ARG A 161 -5.31 -7.01 8.49
CA ARG A 161 -5.46 -8.19 7.65
C ARG A 161 -6.94 -8.51 7.47
N ARG A 162 -7.33 -8.85 6.24
CA ARG A 162 -8.67 -9.34 5.92
C ARG A 162 -8.92 -10.63 6.71
N PRO A 163 -10.00 -10.70 7.51
CA PRO A 163 -10.38 -11.96 8.13
C PRO A 163 -10.63 -12.99 7.04
N GLU A 164 -10.02 -14.18 7.15
CA GLU A 164 -10.38 -15.29 6.27
C GLU A 164 -11.87 -15.57 6.43
N PRO A 165 -12.62 -15.77 5.33
CA PRO A 165 -14.03 -16.09 5.42
C PRO A 165 -14.17 -17.35 6.26
N SER A 166 -14.74 -17.23 7.45
CA SER A 166 -15.02 -18.37 8.31
C SER A 166 -15.95 -19.31 7.55
N VAL A 167 -15.39 -20.43 7.07
CA VAL A 167 -16.18 -21.48 6.44
C VAL A 167 -16.91 -22.21 7.58
N ASN A 168 -18.17 -21.82 7.81
CA ASN A 168 -19.13 -22.60 8.58
C ASN A 168 -19.93 -23.50 7.64
#